data_AF-A0A848XD69-F1
#
_entry.id   AF-A0A848XD69-F1
#
_cell.length_a   1.000
_cell.length_b   1.000
_cell.length_c   1.000
_cell.angle_alpha   90.00
_cell.angle_beta   90.00
_cell.angle_gamma   90.00
#
_symmetry.space_group_name_H-M   'P 1'
#
loop_
_entity.id
_entity.type
_entity.pdbx_description
1 polymer ?
#
loop_
_entity_poly.entity_id
_entity_poly.type
_entity_poly.pdbx_seq_one_letter_code
_entity_poly.pdbx_strand_id
1 'polypeptide(L)' 'MADPGDLDPRLLAAHARGDEAALVALYTAAADIREAAGDTEAACFYLTHAYVFALHLGHPETARLHGRLVAYGREE' A
#
# COMPACT_ATOMS: atom_id res chain seq x y z
N MET A 1 -0.52 -3.47 18.31
CA MET A 1 0.02 -4.12 17.11
C MET A 1 -1.18 -4.46 16.26
N ALA A 2 -1.43 -3.75 15.15
CA ALA A 2 -2.55 -4.07 14.29
C ALA A 2 -2.27 -5.45 13.68
N ASP A 3 -3.13 -6.41 13.96
CA ASP A 3 -3.00 -7.76 13.42
C ASP A 3 -3.20 -7.68 11.89
N PRO A 4 -2.42 -8.40 11.06
CA PRO A 4 -2.64 -8.44 9.62
C PRO A 4 -4.09 -8.80 9.24
N GLY A 5 -4.84 -9.48 10.11
CA GLY A 5 -6.27 -9.76 9.92
C GLY A 5 -7.22 -8.56 10.07
N ASP A 6 -6.81 -7.45 10.68
CA ASP A 6 -7.64 -6.24 10.86
C ASP A 6 -7.57 -5.29 9.66
N LEU A 7 -6.57 -5.44 8.80
CA LEU A 7 -6.38 -4.61 7.61
C LEU A 7 -7.34 -4.97 6.47
N ASP A 8 -7.64 -6.26 6.29
CA ASP A 8 -8.57 -6.76 5.27
C ASP A 8 -9.98 -6.13 5.35
N PRO A 9 -10.67 -6.15 6.51
CA PRO A 9 -11.99 -5.53 6.61
C PRO A 9 -11.94 -4.01 6.43
N ARG A 10 -10.83 -3.35 6.79
CA ARG A 10 -10.65 -1.91 6.60
C ARG A 10 -10.42 -1.54 5.14
N LEU A 11 -9.64 -2.34 4.41
CA LEU A 11 -9.46 -2.21 2.97
C LEU A 11 -10.80 -2.38 2.25
N LEU A 12 -11.58 -3.40 2.62
CA LEU A 12 -12.90 -3.64 2.04
C LEU A 12 -13.86 -2.47 2.31
N ALA A 13 -13.88 -1.96 3.54
CA ALA A 13 -14.71 -0.81 3.90
C ALA A 13 -14.31 0.48 3.17
N ALA A 14 -13.00 0.72 3.00
CA ALA A 14 -12.50 1.87 2.25
C ALA A 14 -12.88 1.77 0.76
N HIS A 15 -12.75 0.58 0.15
CA HIS A 15 -13.23 0.31 -1.22
C HIS A 15 -14.73 0.55 -1.35
N ALA A 16 -15.54 0.02 -0.43
CA ALA A 16 -17.00 0.20 -0.45
C ALA A 16 -17.42 1.68 -0.34
N ARG A 17 -16.60 2.50 0.31
CA ARG A 17 -16.83 3.95 0.47
C ARG A 17 -16.20 4.79 -0.65
N GLY A 18 -15.39 4.20 -1.52
CA GLY A 18 -14.56 4.93 -2.49
C GLY A 18 -13.53 5.84 -1.80
N ASP A 19 -13.07 5.49 -0.60
CA ASP A 19 -12.17 6.30 0.22
C ASP A 19 -10.72 6.03 -0.19
N GLU A 20 -10.36 6.52 -1.38
CA GLU A 20 -9.06 6.25 -2.01
C GLU A 20 -7.88 6.77 -1.17
N ALA A 21 -8.06 7.88 -0.44
CA ALA A 21 -7.04 8.40 0.46
C ALA A 21 -6.77 7.44 1.62
N ALA A 22 -7.84 6.83 2.18
CA ALA A 22 -7.69 5.77 3.17
C ALA A 22 -7.05 4.52 2.56
N LEU A 23 -7.37 4.17 1.31
CA LEU A 23 -6.74 3.04 0.60
C LEU A 23 -5.23 3.21 0.47
N VAL A 24 -4.73 4.40 0.14
CA VAL A 24 -3.28 4.67 0.09
C VAL A 24 -2.61 4.32 1.42
N ALA A 25 -3.17 4.80 2.54
CA ALA A 25 -2.63 4.55 3.87
C ALA A 25 -2.71 3.07 4.27
N LEU A 26 -3.84 2.42 4.01
CA LEU A 26 -4.08 1.02 4.37
C LEU A 26 -3.19 0.06 3.56
N TYR A 27 -3.06 0.27 2.25
CA TYR A 27 -2.16 -0.51 1.41
C TYR A 27 -0.69 -0.30 1.78
N THR A 28 -0.30 0.93 2.13
CA THR A 28 1.06 1.20 2.62
C THR A 28 1.36 0.46 3.92
N ALA A 29 0.39 0.42 4.84
CA ALA A 29 0.53 -0.33 6.09
C ALA A 29 0.59 -1.85 5.85
N ALA A 30 -0.24 -2.38 4.94
CA ALA A 30 -0.19 -3.79 4.56
C ALA A 30 1.18 -4.16 3.96
N ALA A 31 1.72 -3.31 3.08
CA ALA A 31 3.06 -3.49 2.54
C ALA A 31 4.13 -3.55 3.62
N ASP A 32 4.09 -2.63 4.59
CA ASP A 32 5.05 -2.57 5.69
C ASP A 32 5.06 -3.84 6.55
N ILE A 33 3.87 -4.40 6.82
CA ILE A 33 3.73 -5.65 7.56
C ILE A 33 4.31 -6.84 6.76
N ARG A 34 4.06 -6.90 5.45
CA ARG A 34 4.61 -7.97 4.60
C ARG A 34 6.11 -7.88 4.47
N GLU A 35 6.64 -6.67 4.30
CA GLU A 35 8.07 -6.37 4.30
C GLU A 35 8.71 -6.82 5.62
N ALA A 36 8.11 -6.48 6.78
CA ALA A 36 8.58 -6.91 8.09
C ALA A 36 8.49 -8.45 8.29
N ALA A 37 7.54 -9.11 7.64
CA ALA A 37 7.42 -10.57 7.62
C ALA A 37 8.39 -11.26 6.65
N GLY A 38 9.17 -10.50 5.86
CA GLY A 38 10.08 -11.02 4.84
C GLY A 38 9.39 -11.43 3.54
N ASP A 39 8.11 -11.08 3.36
CA ASP A 39 7.33 -11.38 2.16
C ASP A 39 7.36 -10.19 1.19
N THR A 40 8.50 -10.05 0.52
CA THR A 40 8.75 -8.93 -0.42
C THR A 40 7.78 -8.91 -1.59
N GLU A 41 7.31 -10.07 -2.05
CA GLU A 41 6.36 -10.13 -3.16
C GLU A 41 4.99 -9.58 -2.76
N ALA A 42 4.47 -9.99 -1.60
CA ALA A 42 3.24 -9.41 -1.07
C ALA A 42 3.42 -7.92 -0.72
N ALA A 43 4.59 -7.52 -0.23
CA ALA A 43 4.89 -6.12 0.04
C ALA A 43 4.81 -5.27 -1.25
N CYS A 44 5.45 -5.72 -2.34
CA CYS A 44 5.39 -5.07 -3.64
C CYS A 44 3.95 -5.02 -4.18
N PHE A 45 3.18 -6.10 -4.05
CA PHE A 45 1.77 -6.11 -4.46
C PHE A 45 0.98 -4.98 -3.80
N TYR A 46 1.08 -4.84 -2.47
CA TYR A 46 0.39 -3.77 -1.76
C TYR A 46 0.97 -2.38 -2.05
N LEU A 47 2.30 -2.25 -2.24
CA LEU A 47 2.92 -0.97 -2.61
C LEU A 47 2.44 -0.47 -3.98
N THR A 48 2.31 -1.35 -4.97
CA THR A 48 1.78 -0.97 -6.28
C THR A 48 0.35 -0.45 -6.17
N HIS A 49 -0.51 -1.12 -5.39
CA HIS A 49 -1.86 -0.63 -5.14
C HIS A 49 -1.86 0.73 -4.44
N ALA A 50 -1.06 0.91 -3.38
CA ALA A 50 -0.92 2.21 -2.72
C ALA A 50 -0.47 3.30 -3.69
N TYR A 51 0.51 3.00 -4.56
CA TYR A 51 1.07 3.92 -5.54
C TYR A 51 0.04 4.35 -6.60
N VAL A 52 -0.73 3.41 -7.15
CA VAL A 52 -1.78 3.70 -8.15
C VAL A 52 -2.84 4.65 -7.57
N PHE A 53 -3.32 4.39 -6.35
CA PHE A 53 -4.27 5.30 -5.70
C PHE A 53 -3.63 6.65 -5.36
N ALA A 54 -2.37 6.67 -4.93
CA ALA A 54 -1.65 7.90 -4.64
C ALA A 54 -1.49 8.77 -5.91
N LEU A 55 -1.18 8.14 -7.06
CA LEU A 55 -1.13 8.81 -8.36
C LEU A 55 -2.49 9.39 -8.75
N HIS A 56 -3.56 8.61 -8.61
CA HIS A 56 -4.91 9.06 -8.95
C HIS A 56 -5.32 10.31 -8.16
N LEU A 57 -4.92 10.38 -6.89
CA LEU A 57 -5.23 11.49 -5.99
C LEU A 57 -4.24 12.67 -6.05
N GLY A 58 -3.10 12.51 -6.73
CA GLY A 58 -1.98 13.46 -6.61
C GLY A 58 -1.43 13.53 -5.19
N HIS A 59 -1.45 12.41 -4.46
CA HIS A 59 -1.09 12.34 -3.04
C HIS A 59 0.43 12.57 -2.84
N PRO A 60 0.86 13.28 -1.78
CA PRO A 60 2.29 13.53 -1.52
C PRO A 60 3.13 12.25 -1.35
N GLU A 61 2.54 11.16 -0.86
CA GLU A 61 3.26 9.89 -0.71
C GLU A 61 3.61 9.20 -2.02
N THR A 62 3.09 9.65 -3.17
CA THR A 62 3.40 9.09 -4.49
C THR A 62 4.91 8.93 -4.71
N ALA A 63 5.70 9.97 -4.43
CA ALA A 63 7.14 9.95 -4.62
C ALA A 63 7.84 8.94 -3.69
N ARG A 64 7.36 8.83 -2.44
CA ARG A 64 7.90 7.87 -1.47
C ARG A 64 7.58 6.43 -1.86
N LEU A 65 6.34 6.17 -2.30
CA LEU A 65 5.89 4.84 -2.71
C LEU A 65 6.64 4.36 -3.96
N HIS A 66 6.81 5.23 -4.94
CA HIS A 66 7.64 4.96 -6.12
C HIS A 66 9.09 4.65 -5.72
N GLY A 67 9.69 5.45 -4.82
CA GLY A 67 11.05 5.18 -4.33
C GLY A 67 11.20 3.81 -3.67
N ARG A 68 10.17 3.32 -2.96
CA ARG A 68 10.17 1.96 -2.39
C ARG A 68 10.09 0.88 -3.47
N LEU A 69 9.21 1.04 -4.46
CA LEU A 69 9.04 0.08 -5.56
C LEU A 69 10.32 -0.04 -6.41
N VAL A 70 10.99 1.08 -6.70
CA VAL A 70 12.30 1.11 -7.36
C VAL A 70 13.37 0.42 -6.50
N ALA A 71 13.39 0.66 -5.18
CA ALA A 71 14.34 0.00 -4.27
C ALA A 71 14.16 -1.53 -4.21
N TYR A 72 12.94 -2.01 -4.47
CA TYR A 72 12.64 -3.45 -4.61
C TYR A 72 13.00 -4.03 -5.97
N GLY A 73 13.52 -3.24 -6.91
CA GLY A 73 13.89 -3.67 -8.26
C GLY A 73 12.68 -4.04 -9.14
N ARG A 74 11.51 -3.45 -8.86
CA ARG A 74 10.25 -3.76 -9.56
C ARG A 74 9.79 -2.63 -10.50
N GLU A 75 10.51 -1.52 -10.57
CA GLU A 75 10.29 -0.40 -11.51
C GLU A 75 11.66 0.15 -11.97
N GLU A 76 11.90 0.21 -13.29
CA GLU A 76 13.13 0.70 -13.95
C GLU A 76 12.91 2.08 -14.59
#